data_AF-A0A3D2T169-F1
#
_entry.id   AF-A0A3D2T169-F1
#
_cell.length_a   1.000
_cell.length_b   1.000
_cell.length_c   1.000
_cell.angle_alpha   90.00
_cell.angle_beta   90.00
_cell.angle_gamma   90.00
#
_symmetry.space_group_name_H-M   'P 1'
#
loop_
_entity.id
_entity.type
_entity.pdbx_description
1 polymer ?
#
loop_
_entity_poly.entity_id
_entity_poly.type
_entity_poly.pdbx_seq_one_letter_code
_entity_poly.pdbx_strand_id
1 'polypeptide(L)'
;MPSAPESRRLATVTVPAPDLRPEVFLSHAKGDARGFWARGSRWVAHQGIAAELRPDGDSSSDRFGLVAERASQIALNPVLPQGTTRAPRTRFYGGFSFRSDHVPEGIWASFPS
;
A
#
# COMPACT_ATOMS: atom_id res chain seq x y z
N MET A 1 -1.15 -25.94 -23.54
CA MET A 1 -0.27 -24.92 -22.92
C MET A 1 -1.10 -24.21 -21.86
N PRO A 2 -0.86 -24.40 -20.56
CA PRO A 2 -1.54 -23.57 -19.56
C PRO A 2 -1.08 -22.13 -19.78
N SER A 3 -2.04 -21.21 -19.92
CA SER A 3 -1.78 -19.77 -19.98
C SER A 3 -0.98 -19.37 -18.74
N ALA A 4 0.15 -18.69 -18.92
CA ALA A 4 0.86 -18.07 -17.80
C ALA A 4 -0.15 -17.23 -17.00
N PRO A 5 -0.14 -17.29 -15.66
CA PRO A 5 -1.10 -16.52 -14.86
C PRO A 5 -0.98 -15.06 -15.25
N GLU A 6 -2.10 -14.44 -15.63
CA GLU A 6 -2.11 -13.02 -15.99
C GLU A 6 -1.48 -12.23 -14.83
N SER A 7 -0.38 -11.54 -15.13
CA SER A 7 0.29 -10.67 -14.18
C SER A 7 -0.72 -9.64 -13.68
N ARG A 8 -1.07 -9.69 -12.39
CA ARG A 8 -1.88 -8.65 -11.74
C ARG A 8 -1.14 -7.33 -11.88
N ARG A 9 -1.82 -6.31 -12.39
CA ARG A 9 -1.25 -4.97 -12.59
C ARG A 9 -1.98 -3.94 -11.74
N LEU A 10 -1.28 -2.88 -11.36
CA LEU A 10 -1.86 -1.77 -10.62
C LEU A 10 -2.46 -0.74 -11.59
N ALA A 11 -3.79 -0.57 -11.53
CA ALA A 11 -4.48 0.55 -12.16
C ALA A 11 -4.69 1.66 -11.12
N THR A 12 -4.60 2.91 -11.57
CA THR A 12 -4.66 4.08 -10.70
C THR A 12 -5.50 5.17 -11.34
N VAL A 13 -6.32 5.84 -10.53
CA VAL A 13 -7.14 6.97 -10.94
C VAL A 13 -6.88 8.10 -9.97
N THR A 14 -6.70 9.32 -10.48
CA THR A 14 -6.50 10.52 -9.67
C THR A 14 -7.63 11.49 -9.97
N VAL A 15 -8.33 11.93 -8.93
CA VAL A 15 -9.42 12.91 -9.02
C VAL A 15 -9.14 14.07 -8.06
N PRO A 16 -9.46 15.32 -8.44
CA PRO A 16 -9.43 16.44 -7.49
C PRO A 16 -10.39 16.19 -6.32
N ALA A 17 -9.93 16.43 -5.09
CA ALA A 17 -10.72 16.26 -3.88
C ALA A 17 -10.44 17.43 -2.90
N PRO A 18 -10.87 18.67 -3.23
CA PRO A 18 -10.47 19.88 -2.49
C PRO A 18 -10.98 19.91 -1.05
N ASP A 19 -12.14 19.32 -0.77
CA ASP A 19 -12.77 19.31 0.56
C ASP A 19 -12.52 18.01 1.34
N LEU A 20 -11.57 17.19 0.88
CA LEU A 20 -11.27 15.93 1.52
C LEU A 20 -10.60 16.16 2.88
N ARG A 21 -11.23 15.63 3.92
CA ARG A 21 -10.72 15.63 5.29
C ARG A 21 -10.22 14.23 5.66
N PRO A 22 -8.98 14.07 6.14
CA PRO A 22 -8.42 12.74 6.40
C PRO A 22 -9.17 12.00 7.51
N GLU A 23 -9.71 12.70 8.50
CA GLU A 23 -10.44 12.08 9.62
C GLU A 23 -11.73 11.43 9.13
N VAL A 24 -12.50 12.16 8.31
CA VAL A 24 -13.73 11.65 7.69
C VAL A 24 -13.41 10.46 6.80
N PHE A 25 -12.38 10.59 5.94
CA PHE A 25 -11.97 9.49 5.06
C PHE A 25 -11.60 8.22 5.83
N LEU A 26 -10.84 8.34 6.92
CA LEU A 26 -10.38 7.20 7.73
C LEU A 26 -11.47 6.59 8.60
N SER A 27 -12.53 7.35 8.93
CA SER A 27 -13.67 6.85 9.71
C SER A 27 -14.41 5.71 9.01
N HIS A 28 -14.35 5.66 7.68
CA HIS A 28 -14.96 4.59 6.87
C HIS A 28 -14.18 3.27 6.89
N ALA A 29 -12.95 3.26 7.39
CA ALA A 29 -12.05 2.09 7.38
C ALA A 29 -11.99 1.36 8.73
N LYS A 30 -13.09 1.37 9.51
CA LYS A 30 -13.08 0.80 10.87
C LYS A 30 -12.90 -0.72 10.80
N GLY A 31 -11.80 -1.21 11.39
CA GLY A 31 -11.44 -2.63 11.40
C GLY A 31 -10.58 -3.05 10.20
N ASP A 32 -10.44 -2.20 9.20
CA ASP A 32 -9.65 -2.46 7.99
C ASP A 32 -8.28 -1.80 8.05
N ALA A 33 -7.37 -2.25 7.17
CA ALA A 33 -6.06 -1.65 7.02
C ALA A 33 -6.18 -0.17 6.63
N ARG A 34 -5.52 0.71 7.40
CA ARG A 34 -5.58 2.15 7.19
C ARG A 34 -4.33 2.84 7.71
N GLY A 35 -4.10 4.07 7.29
CA GLY A 35 -2.98 4.83 7.81
C GLY A 35 -3.05 6.30 7.46
N PHE A 36 -2.40 7.08 8.31
CA PHE A 36 -2.25 8.52 8.17
C PHE A 36 -0.79 8.89 8.35
N TRP A 37 -0.29 9.74 7.46
CA TRP A 37 1.03 10.35 7.60
C TRP A 37 0.93 11.84 7.28
N ALA A 38 1.56 12.67 8.10
CA ALA A 38 1.58 14.12 7.92
C ALA A 38 2.98 14.70 8.16
N ARG A 39 3.30 15.75 7.40
CA ARG A 39 4.47 16.62 7.61
C ARG A 39 4.09 18.05 7.26
N GLY A 40 3.97 18.90 8.28
CA GLY A 40 3.48 20.27 8.10
C GLY A 40 2.07 20.27 7.52
N SER A 41 1.84 21.03 6.45
CA SER A 41 0.55 21.11 5.77
C SER A 41 0.27 19.96 4.79
N ARG A 42 1.23 19.04 4.58
CA ARG A 42 1.09 17.91 3.66
C ARG A 42 0.72 16.66 4.43
N TRP A 43 -0.24 15.92 3.92
CA TRP A 43 -0.66 14.65 4.50
C TRP A 43 -1.01 13.63 3.43
N VAL A 44 -1.04 12.36 3.83
CA VAL A 44 -1.61 11.25 3.07
C VAL A 44 -2.45 10.41 4.02
N ALA A 45 -3.64 10.02 3.57
CA ALA A 45 -4.48 9.03 4.20
C ALA A 45 -4.74 7.89 3.22
N HIS A 46 -4.71 6.65 3.70
CA HIS A 46 -5.04 5.47 2.89
C HIS A 46 -5.91 4.50 3.69
N GLN A 47 -6.71 3.72 2.98
CA GLN A 47 -7.50 2.62 3.51
C GLN A 47 -7.50 1.46 2.51
N GLY A 48 -7.71 0.24 3.02
CA GLY A 48 -7.67 -0.99 2.24
C GLY A 48 -6.27 -1.40 1.79
N ILE A 49 -6.20 -2.53 1.08
CA ILE A 49 -4.96 -3.12 0.57
C ILE A 49 -5.18 -3.50 -0.90
N ALA A 50 -4.52 -2.79 -1.82
CA ALA A 50 -4.53 -3.15 -3.24
C ALA A 50 -3.45 -4.21 -3.56
N ALA A 51 -2.33 -4.16 -2.86
CA ALA A 51 -1.26 -5.14 -2.93
C ALA A 51 -0.55 -5.19 -1.57
N GLU A 52 -0.23 -6.40 -1.11
CA GLU A 52 0.48 -6.61 0.13
C GLU A 52 1.91 -7.08 -0.14
N LEU A 53 2.87 -6.47 0.56
CA LEU A 53 4.29 -6.80 0.48
C LEU A 53 4.72 -7.40 1.81
N ARG A 54 5.07 -8.69 1.81
CA ARG A 54 5.64 -9.38 2.97
C ARG A 54 6.99 -10.00 2.58
N PRO A 55 7.99 -10.00 3.48
CA PRO A 55 9.14 -10.87 3.31
C PRO A 55 8.69 -12.34 3.43
N ASP A 56 9.38 -13.24 2.76
CA ASP A 56 9.09 -14.67 2.91
C ASP A 56 9.47 -15.13 4.32
N GLY A 57 8.78 -16.13 4.85
CA GLY A 57 8.90 -16.58 6.24
C GLY A 57 10.26 -17.17 6.64
N ASP A 58 11.23 -17.25 5.73
CA ASP A 58 12.57 -17.75 6.04
C ASP A 58 13.48 -16.63 6.59
N SER A 59 13.81 -16.81 7.87
CA SER A 59 14.38 -15.83 8.79
C SER A 59 15.86 -15.48 8.58
N SER A 60 16.42 -15.68 7.39
CA SER A 60 17.82 -15.31 7.09
C SER A 60 18.01 -14.46 5.84
N SER A 61 16.93 -14.10 5.13
CA SER A 61 17.00 -13.31 3.90
C SER A 61 16.96 -11.81 4.18
N ASP A 62 17.56 -11.02 3.28
CA ASP A 62 17.42 -9.55 3.28
C ASP A 62 15.96 -9.15 3.04
N ARG A 63 15.20 -9.10 4.15
CA ARG A 63 13.76 -8.77 4.14
C ARG A 63 13.47 -7.41 3.51
N PHE A 64 14.42 -6.46 3.58
CA PHE A 64 14.26 -5.14 3.01
C PHE A 64 14.45 -5.20 1.48
N GLY A 65 15.50 -5.88 1.02
CA GLY A 65 15.75 -6.12 -0.40
C GLY A 65 14.60 -6.85 -1.09
N LEU A 66 14.06 -7.91 -0.48
CA LEU A 66 12.92 -8.66 -1.02
C LEU A 66 11.66 -7.79 -1.17
N VAL A 67 11.35 -6.98 -0.15
CA VAL A 67 10.20 -6.06 -0.22
C VAL A 67 10.44 -4.97 -1.28
N ALA A 68 11.67 -4.45 -1.39
CA ALA A 68 12.03 -3.45 -2.40
C ALA A 68 11.93 -3.99 -3.84
N GLU A 69 12.37 -5.23 -4.07
CA GLU A 69 12.23 -5.91 -5.36
C GLU A 69 10.76 -6.07 -5.74
N ARG A 70 9.93 -6.60 -4.82
CA ARG A 70 8.49 -6.77 -5.04
C ARG A 70 7.79 -5.43 -5.29
N ALA A 71 8.13 -4.40 -4.52
CA ALA A 71 7.62 -3.05 -4.73
C ALA A 71 7.96 -2.53 -6.13
N SER A 72 9.19 -2.78 -6.58
CA SER A 72 9.65 -2.38 -7.92
C SER A 72 8.86 -3.10 -9.02
N GLN A 73 8.61 -4.41 -8.88
CA GLN A 73 7.81 -5.15 -9.87
C GLN A 73 6.39 -4.60 -10.01
N ILE A 74 5.74 -4.22 -8.91
CA ILE A 74 4.41 -3.58 -8.94
C ILE A 74 4.48 -2.20 -9.60
N ALA A 75 5.54 -1.43 -9.33
CA ALA A 75 5.69 -0.08 -9.84
C ALA A 75 6.10 -0.02 -11.33
N LEU A 76 6.74 -1.05 -11.88
CA LEU A 76 7.28 -1.07 -13.24
C LEU A 76 6.23 -1.36 -14.32
N ASN A 77 5.07 -1.92 -13.96
CA ASN A 77 4.03 -2.30 -14.94
C ASN A 77 2.63 -1.78 -14.58
N PRO A 78 2.44 -0.45 -14.41
CA PRO A 78 1.12 0.11 -14.13
C PRO A 78 0.22 0.06 -15.37
N VAL A 79 -1.08 -0.09 -15.15
CA VAL A 79 -2.09 0.19 -16.18
C VAL A 79 -2.29 1.70 -16.26
N LEU A 80 -2.03 2.27 -17.43
CA LEU A 80 -2.23 3.70 -17.70
C LEU A 80 -3.46 3.88 -18.60
N PRO A 81 -4.59 4.39 -18.08
CA PRO A 81 -5.72 4.76 -18.90
C PRO A 81 -5.34 5.81 -19.96
N GLN A 82 -6.00 5.76 -21.11
CA GLN A 82 -5.80 6.74 -22.19
C GLN A 82 -6.09 8.16 -21.67
N GLY A 83 -5.20 9.11 -21.98
CA GLY A 83 -5.30 10.49 -21.48
C GLY A 83 -4.56 10.77 -20.16
N THR A 84 -3.87 9.79 -19.58
CA THR A 84 -3.06 10.00 -18.36
C THR A 84 -1.76 10.75 -18.69
N THR A 85 -1.60 11.98 -18.19
CA THR A 85 -0.42 12.83 -18.44
C THR A 85 0.89 12.26 -17.89
N ARG A 86 0.83 11.43 -16.84
CA ARG A 86 1.99 10.76 -16.24
C ARG A 86 1.56 9.54 -15.44
N ALA A 87 2.35 8.46 -15.50
CA ALA A 87 2.20 7.36 -14.56
C ALA A 87 2.24 7.88 -13.11
N PRO A 88 1.21 7.64 -12.29
CA PRO A 88 1.23 8.08 -10.91
C PRO A 88 2.36 7.37 -10.17
N ARG A 89 2.99 8.10 -9.24
CA ARG A 89 4.03 7.52 -8.39
C ARG A 89 3.34 6.59 -7.40
N THR A 90 3.47 5.28 -7.62
CA THR A 90 3.06 4.26 -6.65
C THR A 90 3.79 4.50 -5.33
N ARG A 91 3.04 4.53 -4.24
CA ARG A 91 3.58 4.63 -2.87
C ARG A 91 3.08 3.45 -2.08
N PHE A 92 3.97 2.88 -1.29
CA PHE A 92 3.66 1.80 -0.35
C PHE A 92 3.70 2.37 1.06
N TYR A 93 2.75 1.95 1.88
CA TYR A 93 2.60 2.40 3.26
C TYR A 93 2.59 1.19 4.19
N GLY A 94 3.26 1.33 5.33
CA GLY A 94 3.45 0.25 6.29
C GLY A 94 4.79 0.41 7.01
N GLY A 95 5.29 -0.70 7.53
CA GLY A 95 6.57 -0.73 8.21
C GLY A 95 7.04 -2.16 8.45
N PHE A 96 8.25 -2.29 8.97
CA PHE A 96 8.81 -3.56 9.40
C PHE A 96 8.66 -3.67 10.91
N SER A 97 8.25 -4.83 11.38
CA SER A 97 8.31 -5.14 12.80
C SER A 97 9.77 -5.12 13.28
N PHE A 98 9.98 -4.59 14.48
CA PHE A 98 11.27 -4.65 15.16
C PHE A 98 11.70 -6.11 15.37
N ARG A 99 10.77 -6.96 15.78
CA ARG A 99 11.00 -8.40 15.96
C ARG A 99 10.66 -9.19 14.70
N SER A 100 11.48 -10.17 14.38
CA SER A 100 11.27 -11.07 13.24
C SER A 100 10.12 -12.06 13.45
N ASP A 101 9.74 -12.33 14.70
CA ASP A 101 8.68 -13.27 15.10
C ASP A 101 7.30 -12.62 15.27
N HIS A 102 7.15 -11.36 14.86
CA HIS A 102 5.89 -10.64 15.02
C HIS A 102 4.81 -11.19 14.08
N VAL A 103 3.65 -11.54 14.65
CA VAL A 103 2.44 -11.92 13.91
C VAL A 103 1.52 -10.70 13.79
N PRO A 104 1.19 -10.23 12.57
CA PRO A 104 0.45 -8.99 12.36
C PRO A 104 -1.08 -9.18 12.49
N GLU A 105 -1.54 -9.66 13.65
CA GLU A 105 -2.96 -9.89 13.94
C GLU A 105 -3.56 -8.76 14.79
N GLY A 106 -4.81 -8.39 14.51
CA GLY A 106 -5.58 -7.45 15.33
C GLY A 106 -5.06 -6.00 15.36
N ILE A 107 -3.99 -5.67 14.61
CA ILE A 107 -3.34 -4.34 14.61
C ILE A 107 -4.34 -3.20 14.42
N TRP A 108 -5.32 -3.41 13.55
CA TRP A 108 -6.30 -2.38 13.18
C TRP A 108 -7.50 -2.30 14.12
N ALA A 109 -7.74 -3.33 14.95
CA ALA A 109 -8.84 -3.34 15.90
C ALA A 109 -8.65 -2.31 17.02
N SER A 110 -7.39 -2.04 17.39
CA SER A 110 -7.02 -1.13 18.48
C SER A 110 -6.55 0.25 17.99
N PHE A 111 -6.48 0.47 16.67
CA PHE A 111 -6.03 1.75 16.11
C PHE A 111 -7.15 2.80 16.27
N PRO A 112 -6.89 3.97 16.85
CA PRO A 112 -7.94 4.84 17.40
C PRO A 112 -8.99 5.25 16.36
N SER A 113 -10.23 5.32 16.85
CA SER A 113 -11.44 5.80 16.17
C SER A 113 -11.66 7.29 16.40
#